data_AF-A0AAE1WPB9-F1
#
_entry.id   AF-A0AAE1WPB9-F1
#
_cell.length_a   1.000
_cell.length_b   1.000
_cell.length_c   1.000
_cell.angle_alpha   90.00
_cell.angle_beta   90.00
_cell.angle_gamma   90.00
#
_symmetry.space_group_name_H-M   'P 1'
#
loop_
_entity.id
_entity.type
_entity.pdbx_description
1 polymer ?
#
loop_
_entity_poly.entity_id
_entity_poly.type
_entity_poly.pdbx_seq_one_letter_code
_entity_poly.pdbx_strand_id
1 'polypeptide(L)'
;MAVRNKYVTTKNHIDGAPNASDFCICEESLSVKLQTADHDEGNSGDVVVVQNLYVSIDPYQINRMKTHSCSHDVVPAASAVLPGQAIEQVGGESHGFWEP
;
A
#
# COMPACT_ATOMS: atom_id res chain seq x y z
N MET A 1 13.38 12.36 13.21
CA MET A 1 14.33 12.45 12.08
C MET A 1 13.50 12.28 10.83
N ALA A 2 13.70 13.13 9.83
CA ALA A 2 13.03 12.98 8.54
C ALA A 2 13.97 12.24 7.59
N VAL A 3 13.43 11.29 6.82
CA VAL A 3 14.16 10.49 5.83
C VAL A 3 13.51 10.67 4.46
N ARG A 4 14.31 10.52 3.40
CA ARG A 4 13.77 10.50 2.03
C ARG A 4 13.11 9.15 1.79
N ASN A 5 11.84 9.18 1.43
CA ASN A 5 11.02 8.01 1.14
C ASN A 5 10.68 8.00 -0.35
N LYS A 6 11.09 6.94 -1.06
CA LYS A 6 10.72 6.74 -2.47
C LYS A 6 9.58 5.75 -2.54
N TYR A 7 8.61 6.02 -3.40
CA TYR A 7 7.49 5.12 -3.64
C TYR A 7 7.13 5.07 -5.13
N VAL A 8 6.47 3.98 -5.51
CA VAL A 8 5.94 3.78 -6.86
C VAL A 8 4.44 4.02 -6.83
N THR A 9 3.93 4.71 -7.84
CA THR A 9 2.50 4.93 -8.05
C THR A 9 2.13 4.70 -9.51
N THR A 10 0.84 4.46 -9.77
CA THR A 10 0.26 4.45 -11.11
C THR A 10 -0.10 5.88 -11.52
N LYS A 11 0.13 6.23 -12.78
CA LYS A 11 -0.23 7.55 -13.32
C LYS A 11 -1.73 7.66 -13.59
N ASN A 12 -2.33 6.56 -14.04
CA ASN A 12 -3.74 6.40 -14.34
C ASN A 12 -4.17 4.97 -13.98
N HIS A 13 -5.47 4.69 -13.99
CA HIS A 13 -5.95 3.32 -13.97
C HIS A 13 -5.50 2.56 -15.23
N ILE A 14 -5.28 1.25 -15.09
CA ILE A 14 -4.75 0.36 -16.11
C ILE A 14 -5.77 -0.73 -16.41
N ASP A 15 -6.64 -0.51 -17.41
CA ASP A 15 -7.65 -1.50 -17.82
C ASP A 15 -7.10 -2.56 -18.80
N GLY A 16 -5.89 -2.31 -19.34
CA GLY A 16 -5.17 -3.20 -20.25
C GLY A 16 -4.00 -3.94 -19.59
N ALA A 17 -3.06 -4.40 -20.41
CA ALA A 17 -1.80 -4.95 -19.91
C ALA A 17 -0.92 -3.82 -19.36
N PRO A 18 -0.39 -3.95 -18.13
CA PRO A 18 0.45 -2.93 -17.54
C PRO A 18 1.78 -2.81 -18.28
N ASN A 19 2.27 -1.58 -18.39
CA ASN A 19 3.57 -1.26 -18.95
C ASN A 19 4.37 -0.39 -17.96
N ALA A 20 5.70 -0.35 -18.12
CA ALA A 20 6.56 0.42 -17.21
C ALA A 20 6.27 1.93 -17.22
N SER A 21 5.72 2.47 -18.31
CA SER A 21 5.37 3.89 -18.45
C SER A 21 4.08 4.27 -17.72
N ASP A 22 3.25 3.29 -17.33
CA ASP A 22 2.06 3.51 -16.51
C ASP A 22 2.41 3.90 -15.06
N PHE A 23 3.67 3.68 -14.66
CA PHE A 23 4.15 3.96 -13.31
C PHE A 23 5.05 5.19 -13.26
N CYS A 24 5.15 5.79 -12.07
CA CYS A 24 6.18 6.76 -11.74
C CYS A 24 6.79 6.49 -10.37
N ILE A 25 8.06 6.91 -10.22
CA ILE A 25 8.78 6.94 -8.95
C ILE A 25 8.64 8.34 -8.40
N CYS A 26 8.07 8.44 -7.20
CA CYS A 26 7.94 9.68 -6.45
C CYS A 26 8.91 9.66 -5.26
N GLU A 27 9.20 10.85 -4.72
CA GLU A 27 10.04 11.03 -3.54
C GLU A 27 9.38 12.03 -2.59
N GLU A 28 9.32 11.69 -1.30
CA GLU A 28 8.79 12.56 -0.25
C GLU A 28 9.68 12.51 1.00
N SER A 29 9.43 13.41 1.95
CA SER A 29 10.11 13.45 3.23
C SER A 29 9.22 12.82 4.31
N LEU A 30 9.62 11.67 4.84
CA LEU A 30 8.88 10.93 5.87
C LEU A 30 9.48 11.16 7.26
N SER A 31 8.65 11.55 8.23
CA SER A 31 9.07 11.58 9.64
C SER A 31 9.03 10.19 10.25
N VAL A 32 10.17 9.71 10.76
CA VAL A 32 10.27 8.41 11.45
C VAL A 32 9.76 8.48 12.90
N LYS A 33 9.43 9.68 13.39
CA LYS A 33 8.80 9.83 14.71
C LYS A 33 7.31 9.58 14.59
N LEU A 34 6.81 8.60 15.35
CA LEU A 34 5.38 8.41 15.58
C LEU A 34 4.85 9.66 16.30
N GLN A 35 3.81 10.28 15.76
CA GLN A 35 3.06 11.29 16.50
C GLN A 35 2.12 10.54 17.43
N THR A 36 2.43 10.58 18.73
CA THR A 36 1.49 10.20 19.79
C THR A 36 0.46 11.32 19.96
N ALA A 37 -0.27 11.64 18.90
CA ALA A 37 -1.32 12.65 18.97
C ALA A 37 -2.64 11.92 19.20
N ASP A 38 -3.11 12.02 20.44
CA ASP A 38 -4.52 11.93 20.82
C ASP A 38 -5.19 10.61 20.46
N HIS A 39 -4.82 9.58 21.22
CA HIS A 39 -5.62 8.37 21.36
C HIS A 39 -6.98 8.77 21.98
N ASP A 40 -7.92 9.15 21.12
CA ASP A 40 -9.34 9.10 21.44
C ASP A 40 -9.65 7.66 21.86
N GLU A 41 -10.32 7.49 23.01
CA GLU A 41 -10.47 6.23 23.75
C GLU A 41 -11.35 5.19 23.02
N GLY A 42 -11.01 4.81 21.78
CA GLY A 42 -11.83 3.91 20.98
C GLY A 42 -11.15 3.14 19.85
N ASN A 43 -9.92 3.47 19.45
CA ASN A 43 -9.28 2.74 18.35
C ASN A 43 -7.78 2.49 18.60
N SER A 44 -7.50 1.48 19.41
CA SER A 44 -6.15 1.06 19.79
C SER A 44 -5.52 0.11 18.78
N GLY A 45 -5.09 0.65 17.63
CA GLY A 45 -4.12 -0.02 16.77
C GLY A 45 -2.72 0.53 17.05
N ASP A 46 -1.76 -0.33 17.38
CA ASP A 46 -0.35 0.08 17.45
C ASP A 46 0.12 0.54 16.05
N VAL A 47 0.54 1.80 15.94
CA VAL A 47 1.10 2.34 14.70
C VAL A 47 2.59 2.06 14.67
N VAL A 48 3.06 1.36 13.63
CA VAL A 48 4.48 1.01 13.46
C VAL A 48 5.02 1.64 12.18
N VAL A 49 6.14 2.36 12.29
CA VAL A 49 6.92 2.80 11.12
C VAL A 49 7.87 1.68 10.72
N VAL A 50 7.75 1.20 9.50
CA VAL A 50 8.57 0.10 8.95
C VAL A 50 9.49 0.58 7.84
N GLN A 51 10.62 -0.10 7.68
CA GLN A 51 11.45 -0.02 6.48
C GLN A 51 11.19 -1.26 5.64
N ASN A 52 10.55 -1.09 4.49
CA ASN A 52 10.26 -2.21 3.59
C ASN A 52 11.57 -2.76 3.01
N LEU A 53 11.86 -4.04 3.29
CA LEU A 53 13.05 -4.73 2.78
C LEU A 53 12.76 -5.50 1.48
N TYR A 54 11.55 -6.05 1.38
CA TYR A 54 11.10 -6.85 0.25
C TYR A 54 9.63 -6.54 -0.05
N VAL A 55 9.23 -6.68 -1.31
CA VAL A 55 7.86 -6.47 -1.79
C VAL A 55 7.47 -7.66 -2.67
N SER A 56 6.29 -8.24 -2.45
CA SER A 56 5.75 -9.30 -3.31
C SER A 56 5.04 -8.71 -4.52
N ILE A 57 5.12 -9.43 -5.64
CA ILE A 57 4.35 -9.13 -6.86
C ILE A 57 3.37 -10.28 -7.04
N ASP A 58 2.14 -10.05 -6.58
CA ASP A 58 1.10 -11.07 -6.58
C ASP A 58 0.09 -10.82 -7.70
N PRO A 59 -0.41 -11.86 -8.39
CA PRO A 59 -1.33 -11.68 -9.52
C PRO A 59 -2.56 -10.83 -9.24
N TYR A 60 -3.06 -10.82 -7.99
CA TYR A 60 -4.24 -10.02 -7.63
C TYR A 60 -4.01 -8.51 -7.72
N GLN A 61 -2.75 -8.04 -7.63
CA GLN A 61 -2.42 -6.62 -7.66
C GLN A 61 -2.85 -5.94 -8.98
N ILE A 62 -2.88 -6.68 -10.09
CA ILE A 62 -3.32 -6.12 -11.38
C ILE A 62 -4.78 -5.69 -11.34
N ASN A 63 -5.63 -6.42 -10.61
CA ASN A 63 -7.04 -6.10 -10.53
C ASN A 63 -7.24 -4.78 -9.81
N ARG A 64 -6.45 -4.52 -8.76
CA ARG A 64 -6.47 -3.27 -8.00
C ARG A 64 -6.05 -2.05 -8.83
N MET A 65 -5.34 -2.23 -9.95
CA MET A 65 -4.92 -1.12 -10.81
C MET A 65 -5.98 -0.71 -11.83
N LYS A 66 -7.06 -1.50 -12.00
CA LYS A 66 -8.11 -1.24 -12.99
C LYS A 66 -9.07 -0.16 -12.53
N THR A 67 -9.77 0.46 -13.48
CA THR A 67 -10.89 1.36 -13.17
C THR A 67 -12.03 0.58 -12.50
N HIS A 68 -12.25 -0.66 -12.94
CA HIS A 68 -13.23 -1.56 -12.36
C HIS A 68 -12.76 -3.02 -12.43
N SER A 69 -12.98 -3.77 -11.36
CA SER A 69 -12.76 -5.21 -11.26
C SER A 69 -13.77 -5.82 -10.30
N CYS A 70 -14.28 -7.02 -10.58
CA CYS A 70 -15.18 -7.73 -9.68
C CYS A 70 -14.59 -7.94 -8.28
N SER A 71 -13.26 -7.99 -8.16
CA SER A 71 -12.59 -8.13 -6.86
C SER A 71 -12.73 -6.90 -5.96
N HIS A 72 -12.96 -5.71 -6.54
CA HIS A 72 -13.09 -4.46 -5.77
C HIS A 72 -14.28 -4.50 -4.81
N ASP A 73 -15.38 -5.13 -5.25
CA ASP A 73 -16.64 -5.18 -4.51
C ASP A 73 -16.74 -6.39 -3.58
N VAL A 74 -15.86 -7.39 -3.76
CA VAL A 74 -15.93 -8.69 -3.06
C VAL A 74 -14.87 -8.81 -1.97
N VAL A 75 -13.69 -8.24 -2.17
CA VAL A 75 -12.56 -8.38 -1.24
C VAL A 75 -12.09 -6.99 -0.83
N PRO A 76 -12.26 -6.57 0.45
CA PRO A 76 -11.83 -5.24 0.90
C PRO A 76 -10.33 -4.97 0.66
N ALA A 77 -9.51 -6.01 0.82
CA ALA A 77 -8.09 -6.02 0.52
C ALA A 77 -7.72 -5.82 -0.97
N ALA A 78 -8.70 -5.96 -1.87
CA ALA A 78 -8.53 -5.79 -3.30
C ALA A 78 -9.18 -4.50 -3.81
N SER A 79 -9.40 -3.50 -2.94
CA SER A 79 -9.85 -2.18 -3.35
C SER A 79 -8.92 -1.55 -4.40
N ALA A 80 -9.51 -0.70 -5.24
CA ALA A 80 -8.81 0.01 -6.30
C ALA A 80 -7.71 0.91 -5.72
N VAL A 81 -6.52 0.84 -6.31
CA VAL A 81 -5.43 1.78 -6.04
C VAL A 81 -5.77 3.11 -6.70
N LEU A 82 -5.65 4.18 -5.93
CA LEU A 82 -5.83 5.54 -6.44
C LEU A 82 -4.58 5.98 -7.23
N PRO A 83 -4.73 6.40 -8.49
CA PRO A 83 -3.61 6.95 -9.26
C PRO A 83 -2.94 8.14 -8.54
N GLY A 84 -1.62 8.19 -8.58
CA GLY A 84 -0.80 9.19 -7.91
C GLY A 84 -0.56 8.95 -6.42
N GLN A 85 -1.25 8.00 -5.79
CA GLN A 85 -1.04 7.61 -4.39
C GLN A 85 -0.09 6.41 -4.28
N ALA A 86 0.59 6.28 -3.14
CA ALA A 86 1.43 5.13 -2.87
C ALA A 86 0.61 3.82 -2.94
N ILE A 87 1.16 2.79 -3.58
CA ILE A 87 0.52 1.48 -3.65
C ILE A 87 0.63 0.82 -2.27
N GLU A 88 -0.49 0.72 -1.57
CA GLU A 88 -0.54 0.08 -0.26
C GLU A 88 -0.37 -1.43 -0.37
N GLN A 89 0.51 -1.97 0.47
CA GLN A 89 0.61 -3.41 0.69
C GLN A 89 -0.59 -3.87 1.50
N VAL A 90 -1.36 -4.82 0.96
CA VAL A 90 -2.36 -5.51 1.75
C VAL A 90 -1.81 -6.87 2.15
N GLY A 91 -1.46 -7.00 3.43
CA GLY A 91 -0.82 -8.20 3.97
C GLY A 91 -0.32 -8.05 5.41
N GLY A 92 -1.01 -7.24 6.22
CA GLY A 92 -0.68 -7.01 7.63
C GLY A 92 -1.67 -7.67 8.59
N GLU A 93 -2.19 -8.86 8.29
CA GLU A 93 -2.82 -9.69 9.32
C GLU A 93 -1.76 -10.64 9.87
N SER A 94 -1.24 -10.33 11.05
CA SER A 94 -0.49 -11.28 11.88
C SER A 94 -1.46 -12.36 12.39
N HIS A 95 -1.83 -13.32 11.54
CA HIS A 95 -2.29 -14.62 12.01
C HIS A 95 -1.14 -15.61 11.80
N GLY A 96 -0.56 -16.02 12.91
CA GLY A 96 0.62 -16.87 12.97
C GLY A 96 0.45 -18.16 12.18
N PHE A 97 1.40 -18.41 11.29
CA PHE A 97 1.82 -19.76 10.93
C PHE A 97 3.29 -19.73 10.54
N TRP A 98 4.13 -19.54 11.54
CA TRP A 98 5.52 -19.98 11.56
C TRP A 98 5.81 -20.46 12.98
N GLU A 99 5.79 -21.76 13.15
CA GLU A 99 6.48 -22.46 14.24
C GLU A 99 7.23 -23.66 13.62
N PRO A 100 8.32 -24.12 14.27
CA PRO A 100 9.69 -24.18 13.73
C PRO A 100 10.00 -25.29 12.73
#